data_AF-A0A7W0MSU1-F1
#
_entry.id   AF-A0A7W0MSU1-F1
#
_cell.length_a   1.000
_cell.length_b   1.000
_cell.length_c   1.000
_cell.angle_alpha   90.00
_cell.angle_beta   90.00
_cell.angle_gamma   90.00
#
_symmetry.space_group_name_H-M   'P 1'
#
loop_
_entity.id
_entity.type
_entity.pdbx_description
1 polymer ?
#
loop_
_entity_poly.entity_id
_entity_poly.type
_entity_poly.pdbx_seq_one_letter_code
_entity_poly.pdbx_strand_id
1 'polypeptide(L)'
;MSSADSAQRAPTDRVLLGRSAAVAAVLGGAAWVFKSAVIVATGDEPPVAFIAGLVLFGFALLGLRSALGPSGGRAARVGGVAAAIAAACGVLAVLVRAVAGEGVEPSEDEVTLLTPFITAAGVGTLVALIALGLAVRRTRALAPGYAWLPLAMGVGAVPLLIAAGALESVSERLIEVPVALLGLGWIGIGIALWKAA
;
A
#
# COMPACT_ATOMS: atom_id res chain seq x y z
N MET A 1 4.75 2.10 38.92
CA MET A 1 3.83 1.76 37.80
C MET A 1 3.82 0.25 37.67
N SER A 2 2.69 -0.36 38.02
CA SER A 2 2.53 -1.81 38.24
C SER A 2 2.47 -2.59 36.92
N SER A 3 3.13 -3.76 36.87
CA SER A 3 3.09 -4.72 35.74
C SER A 3 1.70 -5.29 35.44
N ALA A 4 0.71 -5.02 36.29
CA ALA A 4 -0.68 -5.40 36.06
C ALA A 4 -1.38 -4.51 35.01
N ASP A 5 -0.92 -3.25 34.82
CA ASP A 5 -1.56 -2.29 33.92
C ASP A 5 -1.14 -2.48 32.43
N SER A 6 -0.06 -3.24 32.18
CA SER A 6 0.42 -3.56 30.83
C SER A 6 -0.28 -4.76 30.18
N ALA A 7 -0.84 -5.67 30.97
CA ALA A 7 -1.52 -6.87 30.45
C ALA A 7 -2.95 -6.56 29.94
N GLN A 8 -3.60 -5.53 30.49
CA GLN A 8 -5.01 -5.22 30.19
C GLN A 8 -5.19 -4.26 28.99
N ARG A 9 -4.15 -3.50 28.60
CA ARG A 9 -4.18 -2.58 27.42
C ARG A 9 -3.89 -3.27 26.09
N ALA A 10 -3.17 -4.39 26.11
CA ALA A 10 -2.69 -5.10 24.93
C ALA A 10 -3.77 -5.56 23.90
N PRO A 11 -5.00 -5.93 24.30
CA PRO A 11 -6.02 -6.35 23.34
C PRO A 11 -6.58 -5.18 22.53
N THR A 12 -6.91 -4.07 23.20
CA THR A 12 -7.60 -2.92 22.61
C THR A 12 -6.73 -2.21 21.58
N ASP A 13 -5.43 -2.06 21.86
CA ASP A 13 -4.49 -1.39 20.95
C ASP A 13 -4.34 -2.14 19.63
N ARG A 14 -4.35 -3.48 19.67
CA ARG A 14 -4.26 -4.32 18.46
C ARG A 14 -5.49 -4.20 17.57
N VAL A 15 -6.69 -4.17 18.17
CA VAL A 15 -7.94 -3.98 17.44
C VAL A 15 -7.96 -2.61 16.75
N LEU A 16 -7.57 -1.56 17.46
CA LEU A 16 -7.51 -0.19 16.91
C LEU A 16 -6.49 -0.09 15.77
N LEU A 17 -5.29 -0.68 15.93
CA LEU A 17 -4.27 -0.76 14.89
C LEU A 17 -4.74 -1.53 13.66
N GLY A 18 -5.42 -2.67 13.84
CA GLY A 18 -5.96 -3.46 12.74
C GLY A 18 -7.04 -2.69 11.97
N ARG A 19 -7.94 -2.01 12.69
CA ARG A 19 -9.01 -1.18 12.10
C ARG A 19 -8.46 0.05 11.37
N SER A 20 -7.48 0.76 11.94
CA SER A 20 -6.88 1.92 11.28
C SER A 20 -6.14 1.51 10.01
N ALA A 21 -5.41 0.39 10.04
CA ALA A 21 -4.75 -0.15 8.86
C ALA A 21 -5.73 -0.62 7.78
N ALA A 22 -6.86 -1.21 8.19
CA ALA A 22 -7.93 -1.57 7.29
C ALA A 22 -8.53 -0.34 6.60
N VAL A 23 -8.82 0.72 7.37
CA VAL A 23 -9.32 2.00 6.83
C VAL A 23 -8.30 2.61 5.88
N ALA A 24 -7.01 2.63 6.24
CA ALA A 24 -5.95 3.13 5.36
C ALA A 24 -5.92 2.36 4.03
N ALA A 25 -5.98 1.03 4.06
CA ALA A 25 -6.00 0.21 2.85
C ALA A 25 -7.23 0.51 1.96
N VAL A 26 -8.43 0.62 2.56
CA VAL A 26 -9.66 0.92 1.83
C VAL A 26 -9.61 2.32 1.23
N LEU A 27 -9.22 3.33 2.00
CA LEU A 27 -9.16 4.71 1.52
C LEU A 27 -8.10 4.89 0.43
N GLY A 28 -6.91 4.31 0.60
CA GLY A 28 -5.87 4.35 -0.43
C GLY A 28 -6.30 3.62 -1.70
N GLY A 29 -6.93 2.46 -1.56
CA GLY A 29 -7.43 1.69 -2.70
C GLY A 29 -8.56 2.41 -3.43
N ALA A 30 -9.51 2.99 -2.69
CA ALA A 30 -10.57 3.80 -3.25
C ALA A 30 -10.05 5.06 -3.95
N ALA A 31 -9.02 5.72 -3.39
CA ALA A 31 -8.38 6.86 -4.02
C ALA A 31 -7.75 6.49 -5.38
N TRP A 32 -7.09 5.34 -5.47
CA TRP A 32 -6.53 4.85 -6.74
C TRP A 32 -7.62 4.46 -7.74
N VAL A 33 -8.68 3.76 -7.32
CA VAL A 33 -9.82 3.44 -8.21
C VAL A 33 -10.49 4.71 -8.73
N PHE A 34 -10.73 5.68 -7.85
CA PHE A 34 -11.31 6.97 -8.21
C PHE A 34 -10.40 7.74 -9.18
N LYS A 35 -9.09 7.84 -8.88
CA LYS A 35 -8.09 8.46 -9.77
C LYS A 35 -8.18 7.87 -11.18
N SER A 36 -8.08 6.54 -11.26
CA SER A 36 -8.07 5.84 -12.53
C SER A 36 -9.37 6.03 -13.30
N ALA A 37 -10.52 6.03 -12.63
CA ALA A 37 -11.80 6.30 -13.28
C ALA A 37 -11.87 7.72 -13.86
N VAL A 38 -11.36 8.73 -13.14
CA VAL A 38 -11.32 10.13 -13.61
C VAL A 38 -10.41 10.26 -14.83
N ILE A 39 -9.19 9.74 -14.79
CA ILE A 39 -8.24 9.85 -15.92
C ILE A 39 -8.78 9.12 -17.15
N VAL A 40 -9.37 7.94 -16.98
CA VAL A 40 -10.00 7.23 -18.12
C VAL A 40 -11.14 8.05 -18.73
N ALA A 41 -11.98 8.66 -17.89
CA ALA A 41 -13.16 9.41 -18.33
C ALA A 41 -12.82 10.77 -18.95
N THR A 42 -11.96 11.57 -18.31
CA THR A 42 -11.71 12.96 -18.70
C THR A 42 -10.35 13.14 -19.38
N GLY A 43 -9.36 12.33 -19.00
CA GLY A 43 -7.96 12.51 -19.36
C GLY A 43 -7.18 13.39 -18.38
N ASP A 44 -7.84 13.91 -17.33
CA ASP A 44 -7.20 14.78 -16.35
C ASP A 44 -6.77 13.99 -15.11
N GLU A 45 -5.56 14.27 -14.61
CA GLU A 45 -5.09 13.66 -13.37
C GLU A 45 -5.65 14.40 -12.13
N PRO A 46 -6.44 13.73 -11.28
CA PRO A 46 -6.89 14.33 -10.04
C PRO A 46 -5.69 14.50 -9.08
N PRO A 47 -5.52 15.70 -8.50
CA PRO A 47 -4.35 16.00 -7.69
C PRO A 47 -4.33 15.12 -6.43
N VAL A 48 -3.12 14.78 -5.96
CA VAL A 48 -2.83 14.14 -4.67
C VAL A 48 -3.29 12.67 -4.52
N ALA A 49 -4.25 12.18 -5.29
CA ALA A 49 -4.82 10.84 -5.14
C ALA A 49 -3.77 9.71 -5.23
N PHE A 50 -2.79 9.86 -6.13
CA PHE A 50 -1.69 8.91 -6.28
C PHE A 50 -0.80 8.83 -5.03
N ILE A 51 -0.28 9.97 -4.58
CA ILE A 51 0.66 10.07 -3.45
C ILE A 51 -0.03 9.69 -2.14
N ALA A 52 -1.28 10.11 -1.96
CA ALA A 52 -2.08 9.72 -0.79
C ALA A 52 -2.22 8.20 -0.69
N GLY A 53 -2.47 7.51 -1.81
CA GLY A 53 -2.52 6.04 -1.85
C GLY A 53 -1.22 5.40 -1.37
N LEU A 54 -0.05 5.84 -1.88
CA LEU A 54 1.25 5.29 -1.48
C LEU A 54 1.52 5.39 0.03
N VAL A 55 1.16 6.52 0.64
CA VAL A 55 1.27 6.71 2.09
C VAL A 55 0.39 5.71 2.83
N LEU A 56 -0.88 5.64 2.46
CA LEU A 56 -1.87 4.80 3.11
C LEU A 56 -1.55 3.31 2.98
N PHE A 57 -0.98 2.88 1.85
CA PHE A 57 -0.53 1.51 1.62
C PHE A 57 0.61 1.10 2.56
N GLY A 58 1.59 1.98 2.77
CA GLY A 58 2.65 1.74 3.75
C GLY A 58 2.08 1.50 5.15
N PHE A 59 1.14 2.34 5.60
CA PHE A 59 0.47 2.17 6.89
C PHE A 59 -0.38 0.90 6.96
N ALA A 60 -1.12 0.57 5.90
CA ALA A 60 -1.87 -0.68 5.82
C ALA A 60 -0.97 -1.91 5.99
N LEU A 61 0.21 -1.91 5.36
CA LEU A 61 1.19 -3.00 5.47
C LEU A 61 1.82 -3.08 6.86
N LEU A 62 2.04 -1.95 7.53
CA LEU A 62 2.49 -1.94 8.93
C LEU A 62 1.44 -2.57 9.85
N GLY A 63 0.15 -2.32 9.62
CA GLY A 63 -0.93 -3.02 10.32
C GLY A 63 -1.01 -4.51 10.00
N LEU A 64 -0.82 -4.89 8.72
CA LEU A 64 -0.70 -6.30 8.36
C LEU A 64 0.48 -6.97 9.08
N ARG A 65 1.59 -6.26 9.22
CA ARG A 65 2.76 -6.72 9.98
C ARG A 65 2.44 -6.91 11.46
N SER A 66 1.66 -6.02 12.07
CA SER A 66 1.29 -6.15 13.49
C SER A 66 0.38 -7.37 13.72
N ALA A 67 -0.54 -7.66 12.79
CA ALA A 67 -1.41 -8.83 12.84
C ALA A 67 -0.65 -10.18 12.84
N LEU A 68 0.54 -10.24 12.24
CA LEU A 68 1.39 -11.44 12.24
C LEU A 68 2.01 -11.77 13.60
N GLY A 69 2.04 -10.81 14.54
CA GLY A 69 2.65 -10.97 15.85
C GLY A 69 4.13 -11.37 15.81
N PRO A 70 4.65 -12.06 16.86
CA PRO A 70 6.01 -12.60 16.91
C PRO A 70 6.26 -13.76 15.94
N SER A 71 5.20 -14.47 15.54
CA SER A 71 5.26 -15.73 14.78
C SER A 71 5.62 -15.57 13.29
N GLY A 72 5.72 -14.34 12.79
CA GLY A 72 5.95 -14.06 11.37
C GLY A 72 7.37 -14.32 10.84
N GLY A 73 8.35 -14.55 11.71
CA GLY A 73 9.73 -14.90 11.35
C GLY A 73 10.45 -13.86 10.48
N ARG A 74 11.45 -14.31 9.70
CA ARG A 74 12.30 -13.44 8.86
C ARG A 74 11.51 -12.69 7.79
N ALA A 75 10.55 -13.36 7.14
CA ALA A 75 9.71 -12.77 6.10
C ALA A 75 8.89 -11.60 6.64
N ALA A 76 8.29 -11.74 7.84
CA ALA A 76 7.59 -10.64 8.48
C ALA A 76 8.53 -9.48 8.87
N ARG A 77 9.76 -9.77 9.32
CA ARG A 77 10.74 -8.71 9.61
C ARG A 77 11.11 -7.92 8.34
N VAL A 78 11.46 -8.61 7.26
CA VAL A 78 11.80 -7.97 5.97
C VAL A 78 10.61 -7.15 5.45
N GLY A 79 9.43 -7.75 5.42
CA GLY A 79 8.23 -7.06 4.94
C GLY A 79 7.84 -5.87 5.81
N GLY A 80 8.01 -5.96 7.14
CA GLY A 80 7.78 -4.85 8.05
C GLY A 80 8.74 -3.68 7.85
N VAL A 81 10.03 -3.96 7.62
CA VAL A 81 11.03 -2.92 7.30
C VAL A 81 10.70 -2.26 5.96
N ALA A 82 10.39 -3.06 4.93
CA ALA A 82 10.00 -2.55 3.62
C ALA A 82 8.72 -1.67 3.69
N ALA A 83 7.72 -2.08 4.50
CA ALA A 83 6.53 -1.30 4.75
C ALA A 83 6.82 0.03 5.46
N ALA A 84 7.75 0.02 6.44
CA ALA A 84 8.17 1.22 7.14
C ALA A 84 8.88 2.21 6.20
N ILE A 85 9.80 1.70 5.36
CA ILE A 85 10.45 2.50 4.31
C ILE A 85 9.39 3.07 3.37
N ALA A 86 8.42 2.25 2.94
CA ALA A 86 7.38 2.70 2.03
C ALA A 86 6.53 3.83 2.62
N ALA A 87 6.08 3.67 3.87
CA ALA A 87 5.34 4.69 4.58
C ALA A 87 6.16 5.98 4.76
N ALA A 88 7.41 5.86 5.19
CA ALA A 88 8.29 7.01 5.41
C ALA A 88 8.58 7.77 4.10
N CYS A 89 8.92 7.07 3.02
CA CYS A 89 9.16 7.67 1.72
C CYS A 89 7.88 8.28 1.12
N GLY A 90 6.72 7.65 1.30
CA GLY A 90 5.44 8.24 0.90
C GLY A 90 5.17 9.56 1.65
N VAL A 91 5.37 9.58 2.97
CA VAL A 91 5.20 10.79 3.78
C VAL A 91 6.18 11.87 3.35
N LEU A 92 7.45 11.52 3.14
CA LEU A 92 8.45 12.46 2.63
C LEU A 92 8.07 13.02 1.26
N ALA A 93 7.52 12.21 0.35
CA ALA A 93 7.04 12.69 -0.94
C ALA A 93 5.90 13.73 -0.79
N VAL A 94 4.96 13.51 0.13
CA VAL A 94 3.91 14.50 0.45
C VAL A 94 4.53 15.78 1.02
N LEU A 95 5.45 15.66 1.96
CA LEU A 95 6.07 16.82 2.62
C LEU A 95 6.92 17.65 1.64
N VAL A 96 7.72 16.99 0.80
CA VAL A 96 8.53 17.66 -0.22
C VAL A 96 7.64 18.39 -1.21
N ARG A 97 6.55 17.77 -1.69
CA ARG A 97 5.56 18.43 -2.55
C ARG A 97 4.96 19.67 -1.86
N ALA A 98 4.60 19.56 -0.58
CA ALA A 98 3.99 20.65 0.17
C ALA A 98 4.94 21.85 0.38
N VAL A 99 6.24 21.60 0.53
CA VAL A 99 7.24 22.65 0.75
C VAL A 99 7.76 23.26 -0.56
N ALA A 100 8.03 22.41 -1.55
CA ALA A 100 8.71 22.83 -2.77
C ALA A 100 7.75 23.37 -3.85
N GLY A 101 6.44 23.18 -3.69
CA GLY A 101 5.41 23.75 -4.57
C GLY A 101 5.18 22.96 -5.86
N GLU A 102 4.55 23.61 -6.84
CA GLU A 102 4.28 23.04 -8.16
C GLU A 102 5.58 22.90 -8.98
N GLY A 103 5.67 21.91 -9.86
CA GLY A 103 6.84 21.66 -10.73
C GLY A 103 7.90 20.70 -10.17
N VAL A 104 7.64 20.05 -9.03
CA VAL A 104 8.53 19.01 -8.45
C VAL A 104 8.00 17.60 -8.72
N GLU A 105 6.85 17.49 -9.38
CA GLU A 105 6.26 16.21 -9.79
C GLU A 105 7.05 15.64 -10.97
N PRO A 106 7.34 14.33 -10.95
CA PRO A 106 7.99 13.68 -12.09
C PRO A 106 7.09 13.76 -13.33
N SER A 107 7.69 14.09 -14.46
CA SER A 107 7.10 13.90 -15.80
C SER A 107 7.77 12.71 -16.47
N GLU A 108 7.21 12.22 -17.58
CA GLU A 108 7.72 11.03 -18.31
C GLU A 108 9.23 11.12 -18.62
N ASP A 109 9.73 12.32 -18.90
CA ASP A 109 11.12 12.56 -19.28
C ASP A 109 12.01 13.11 -18.15
N GLU A 110 11.44 13.43 -16.98
CA GLU A 110 12.15 14.19 -15.94
C GLU A 110 12.18 13.48 -14.59
N VAL A 111 13.41 13.15 -14.17
CA VAL A 111 13.69 12.72 -12.80
C VAL A 111 13.71 13.95 -11.91
N THR A 112 12.73 14.04 -11.00
CA THR A 112 12.63 15.14 -10.04
C THR A 112 13.09 14.71 -8.65
N LEU A 113 13.11 15.67 -7.72
CA LEU A 113 13.37 15.43 -6.29
C LEU A 113 12.41 14.40 -5.68
N LEU A 114 11.20 14.24 -6.23
CA LEU A 114 10.20 13.29 -5.73
C LEU A 114 10.40 11.85 -6.25
N THR A 115 11.00 11.68 -7.43
CA THR A 115 11.22 10.38 -8.07
C THR A 115 11.85 9.33 -7.14
N PRO A 116 12.96 9.59 -6.41
CA PRO A 116 13.55 8.58 -5.54
C PRO A 116 12.62 8.17 -4.38
N PHE A 117 11.84 9.11 -3.82
CA PHE A 117 10.92 8.81 -2.72
C PHE A 117 9.71 8.00 -3.20
N ILE A 118 9.13 8.38 -4.34
CA ILE A 118 8.02 7.65 -4.96
C ILE A 118 8.47 6.23 -5.34
N THR A 119 9.64 6.11 -5.96
CA THR A 119 10.22 4.82 -6.34
C THR A 119 10.46 3.94 -5.12
N ALA A 120 11.08 4.48 -4.07
CA ALA A 120 11.30 3.75 -2.83
C ALA A 120 9.98 3.34 -2.15
N ALA A 121 8.95 4.19 -2.21
CA ALA A 121 7.63 3.86 -1.69
C ALA A 121 6.96 2.73 -2.47
N GLY A 122 7.00 2.77 -3.80
CA GLY A 122 6.48 1.72 -4.67
C GLY A 122 7.21 0.38 -4.49
N VAL A 123 8.54 0.39 -4.57
CA VAL A 123 9.36 -0.83 -4.40
C VAL A 123 9.21 -1.40 -2.99
N GLY A 124 9.25 -0.54 -1.96
CA GLY A 124 9.04 -0.95 -0.57
C GLY A 124 7.67 -1.61 -0.37
N THR A 125 6.62 -1.06 -1.00
CA THR A 125 5.28 -1.63 -0.99
C THR A 125 5.24 -3.02 -1.63
N LEU A 126 5.87 -3.20 -2.79
CA LEU A 126 5.94 -4.50 -3.47
C LEU A 126 6.68 -5.55 -2.65
N VAL A 127 7.87 -5.20 -2.14
CA VAL A 127 8.66 -6.10 -1.29
C VAL A 127 7.88 -6.48 -0.03
N ALA A 128 7.19 -5.51 0.58
CA ALA A 128 6.35 -5.75 1.75
C ALA A 128 5.16 -6.68 1.43
N LEU A 129 4.44 -6.46 0.34
CA LEU A 129 3.33 -7.32 -0.09
C LEU A 129 3.77 -8.79 -0.26
N ILE A 130 4.89 -9.01 -0.94
CA ILE A 130 5.43 -10.35 -1.16
C ILE A 130 5.86 -10.98 0.16
N ALA A 131 6.71 -10.29 0.95
CA ALA A 131 7.28 -10.85 2.16
C ALA A 131 6.23 -11.06 3.28
N LEU A 132 5.33 -10.08 3.48
CA LEU A 132 4.22 -10.20 4.43
C LEU A 132 3.20 -11.22 3.93
N GLY A 133 2.89 -11.28 2.63
CA GLY A 133 2.01 -12.30 2.07
C GLY A 133 2.50 -13.72 2.32
N LEU A 134 3.81 -13.98 2.14
CA LEU A 134 4.42 -15.27 2.52
C LEU A 134 4.27 -15.57 4.01
N ALA A 135 4.43 -14.57 4.88
CA ALA A 135 4.27 -14.74 6.32
C ALA A 135 2.81 -14.99 6.73
N VAL A 136 1.85 -14.28 6.12
CA VAL A 136 0.40 -14.45 6.31
C VAL A 136 0.00 -15.87 5.96
N ARG A 137 0.47 -16.40 4.83
CA ARG A 137 0.16 -17.77 4.42
C ARG A 137 0.65 -18.82 5.41
N ARG A 138 1.82 -18.60 6.03
CA ARG A 138 2.41 -19.53 7.01
C ARG A 138 1.71 -19.47 8.36
N THR A 139 1.30 -18.29 8.78
CA THR A 139 0.72 -18.04 10.11
C THR A 139 -0.80 -18.07 10.15
N ARG A 140 -1.46 -18.03 8.99
CA ARG A 140 -2.92 -17.90 8.84
C ARG A 140 -3.47 -16.65 9.56
N ALA A 141 -2.70 -15.56 9.54
CA ALA A 141 -3.09 -14.31 10.19
C ALA A 141 -4.30 -13.61 9.56
N LEU A 142 -4.66 -13.97 8.33
CA LEU A 142 -5.90 -13.53 7.67
C LEU A 142 -6.82 -14.73 7.44
N ALA A 143 -8.12 -14.45 7.31
CA ALA A 143 -9.12 -15.46 6.97
C ALA A 143 -8.74 -16.21 5.67
N PRO A 144 -9.09 -17.51 5.53
CA PRO A 144 -8.59 -18.37 4.44
C PRO A 144 -8.76 -17.81 3.03
N GLY A 145 -9.89 -17.14 2.74
CA GLY A 145 -10.16 -16.53 1.43
C GLY A 145 -9.28 -15.33 1.08
N TYR A 146 -8.62 -14.71 2.07
CA TYR A 146 -7.79 -13.50 1.89
C TYR A 146 -6.30 -13.77 2.12
N ALA A 147 -5.93 -14.93 2.66
CA ALA A 147 -4.55 -15.23 3.05
C ALA A 147 -3.53 -15.13 1.89
N TRP A 148 -3.99 -15.33 0.67
CA TRP A 148 -3.16 -15.22 -0.54
C TRP A 148 -3.12 -13.82 -1.14
N LEU A 149 -4.05 -12.95 -0.78
CA LEU A 149 -4.27 -11.68 -1.46
C LEU A 149 -3.02 -10.77 -1.45
N PRO A 150 -2.31 -10.56 -0.32
CA PRO A 150 -1.10 -9.72 -0.34
C PRO A 150 -0.01 -10.29 -1.26
N LEU A 151 0.17 -11.61 -1.27
CA LEU A 151 1.16 -12.26 -2.12
C LEU A 151 0.77 -12.19 -3.60
N ALA A 152 -0.50 -12.45 -3.91
CA ALA A 152 -1.03 -12.38 -5.27
C ALA A 152 -0.90 -10.97 -5.84
N MET A 153 -1.18 -9.94 -5.03
CA MET A 153 -0.96 -8.55 -5.42
C MET A 153 0.53 -8.25 -5.64
N GLY A 154 1.41 -8.64 -4.71
CA GLY A 154 2.84 -8.37 -4.81
C GLY A 154 3.49 -9.02 -6.04
N VAL A 155 3.19 -10.30 -6.30
CA VAL A 155 3.70 -11.02 -7.48
C VAL A 155 2.99 -10.58 -8.76
N GLY A 156 1.67 -10.39 -8.69
CA GLY A 156 0.83 -9.98 -9.82
C GLY A 156 1.05 -8.55 -10.28
N ALA A 157 1.59 -7.68 -9.43
CA ALA A 157 1.90 -6.30 -9.81
C ALA A 157 2.91 -6.23 -10.96
N VAL A 158 3.92 -7.12 -11.03
CA VAL A 158 4.91 -7.11 -12.12
C VAL A 158 4.29 -7.36 -13.50
N PRO A 159 3.58 -8.48 -13.74
CA PRO A 159 2.92 -8.69 -15.03
C PRO A 159 1.84 -7.64 -15.30
N LEU A 160 1.20 -7.11 -14.25
CA LEU A 160 0.21 -6.04 -14.40
C LEU A 160 0.85 -4.71 -14.84
N LEU A 161 2.05 -4.37 -14.36
CA LEU A 161 2.82 -3.23 -14.82
C LEU A 161 3.30 -3.40 -16.27
N ILE A 162 3.70 -4.62 -16.66
CA ILE A 162 4.02 -4.92 -18.05
C ILE A 162 2.78 -4.73 -18.94
N ALA A 163 1.63 -5.22 -18.50
CA ALA A 163 0.36 -5.02 -19.19
C ALA A 163 -0.02 -3.53 -19.26
N ALA A 164 0.29 -2.74 -18.23
CA ALA A 164 0.09 -1.31 -18.20
C ALA A 164 0.90 -0.60 -19.31
N GLY A 165 2.20 -0.89 -19.44
CA GLY A 165 3.02 -0.32 -20.51
C GLY A 165 2.58 -0.77 -21.92
N ALA A 166 2.05 -2.00 -22.06
CA ALA A 166 1.46 -2.43 -23.33
C ALA A 166 0.16 -1.66 -23.65
N LEU A 167 -0.69 -1.41 -22.66
CA LEU A 167 -1.94 -0.66 -22.83
C LEU A 167 -1.69 0.82 -23.11
N GLU A 168 -0.68 1.41 -22.48
CA GLU A 168 -0.21 2.77 -22.72
C GLU A 168 0.13 3.01 -24.20
N SER A 169 0.73 2.01 -24.87
CA SER A 169 1.02 2.09 -26.31
C SER A 169 -0.21 2.17 -27.22
N VAL A 170 -1.39 1.79 -26.70
CA VAL A 170 -2.69 1.93 -27.40
C VAL A 170 -3.34 3.26 -27.04
N SER A 171 -3.34 3.60 -25.75
CA SER A 171 -3.77 4.90 -25.24
C SER A 171 -3.21 5.08 -23.84
N GLU A 172 -2.58 6.23 -23.60
CA GLU A 172 -2.05 6.64 -22.28
C GLU A 172 -3.08 6.43 -21.16
N ARG A 173 -4.37 6.70 -21.45
CA ARG A 173 -5.46 6.54 -20.47
C ARG A 173 -5.67 5.10 -20.00
N LEU A 174 -5.27 4.11 -20.78
CA LEU A 174 -5.51 2.69 -20.45
C LEU A 174 -4.51 2.15 -19.42
N ILE A 175 -3.40 2.85 -19.15
CA ILE A 175 -2.46 2.49 -18.08
C ILE A 175 -3.16 2.45 -16.71
N GLU A 176 -4.23 3.24 -16.56
CA GLU A 176 -5.00 3.38 -15.34
C GLU A 176 -5.87 2.15 -15.02
N VAL A 177 -6.16 1.28 -15.99
CA VAL A 177 -6.95 0.07 -15.74
C VAL A 177 -6.20 -0.88 -14.79
N PRO A 178 -4.93 -1.24 -15.05
CA PRO A 178 -4.02 -1.84 -14.07
C PRO A 178 -4.00 -1.18 -12.69
N VAL A 179 -3.92 0.15 -12.64
CA VAL A 179 -3.85 0.90 -11.38
C VAL A 179 -5.14 0.74 -10.57
N ALA A 180 -6.30 0.82 -11.24
CA ALA A 180 -7.61 0.57 -10.62
C ALA A 180 -7.70 -0.85 -10.05
N LEU A 181 -7.21 -1.86 -10.77
CA LEU A 181 -7.21 -3.25 -10.28
C LEU A 181 -6.34 -3.41 -9.03
N LEU A 182 -5.18 -2.75 -8.95
CA LEU A 182 -4.38 -2.71 -7.73
C LEU A 182 -5.15 -2.01 -6.60
N GLY A 183 -5.85 -0.91 -6.89
CA GLY A 183 -6.71 -0.22 -5.93
C GLY A 183 -7.79 -1.13 -5.35
N LEU A 184 -8.46 -1.94 -6.18
CA LEU A 184 -9.42 -2.95 -5.74
C LEU A 184 -8.78 -4.02 -4.85
N GLY A 185 -7.56 -4.45 -5.18
CA GLY A 185 -6.79 -5.37 -4.35
C GLY A 185 -6.54 -4.81 -2.94
N TRP A 186 -6.19 -3.53 -2.83
CA TRP A 186 -6.01 -2.85 -1.54
C TRP A 186 -7.29 -2.77 -0.72
N ILE A 187 -8.43 -2.49 -1.35
CA ILE A 187 -9.74 -2.57 -0.69
C ILE A 187 -9.97 -3.98 -0.14
N GLY A 188 -9.63 -5.01 -0.91
CA GLY A 188 -9.68 -6.41 -0.46
C GLY A 188 -8.79 -6.69 0.76
N ILE A 189 -7.55 -6.16 0.79
CA ILE A 189 -6.66 -6.24 1.96
C ILE A 189 -7.29 -5.53 3.16
N GLY A 190 -7.89 -4.36 2.96
CA GLY A 190 -8.56 -3.61 4.02
C GLY A 190 -9.72 -4.38 4.64
N ILE A 191 -10.57 -4.99 3.80
CA ILE A 191 -11.65 -5.87 4.27
C ILE A 191 -11.09 -7.06 5.05
N ALA A 192 -9.99 -7.66 4.59
CA ALA A 192 -9.34 -8.77 5.28
C ALA A 192 -8.80 -8.38 6.66
N LEU A 193 -8.13 -7.22 6.75
CA LEU A 193 -7.62 -6.67 8.00
C LEU A 193 -8.74 -6.32 8.97
N TRP A 194 -9.84 -5.74 8.47
CA TRP A 194 -11.00 -5.42 9.30
C TRP A 194 -11.61 -6.67 9.93
N LYS A 195 -11.70 -7.77 9.18
CA LYS A 195 -12.21 -9.05 9.68
C LYS A 195 -11.27 -9.74 10.67
N ALA A 196 -9.98 -9.39 10.67
CA ALA A 196 -8.98 -9.96 11.57
C ALA A 196 -8.78 -9.15 12.86
N ALA A 197 -9.35 -7.94 12.95
CA ALA A 197 -9.22 -7.00 14.06
C ALA A 197 -10.43 -7.08 15.01
#